data_AF-A0A922HTH6-F1
#
_entry.id   AF-A0A922HTH6-F1
#
_cell.length_a   1.000
_cell.length_b   1.000
_cell.length_c   1.000
_cell.angle_alpha   90.00
_cell.angle_beta   90.00
_cell.angle_gamma   90.00
#
_symmetry.space_group_name_H-M   'P 1'
#
loop_
_entity.id
_entity.type
_entity.pdbx_description
1 polymer ?
#
loop_
_entity_poly.entity_id
_entity_poly.type
_entity_poly.pdbx_seq_one_letter_code
_entity_poly.pdbx_strand_id
1 'polypeptide(L)'
;MRLGLQFVPENERKNFTINNELDTTDKTMFDRLKGKLRLEISLDDYSFMGKKGQKFLAGYLSCSNLPLKERVQRDQINVFLLVKRPITRIKDSMNMILKPFVREMQQLEKSGMKITKDDGEIVKVQITLSKIICDNLAQNEILGFSMAFAKSSFCRECLAKRENHSTSQGPIVKIMNLFLLSLIKSKENLNLSTKTIALRLGSFPLYNGKISAEFKNKFLNINVNGVQKFESFMRLPEIFFDEFEKICDSEIDIIQFYESTAGTV
;
A
#
# COMPACT_ATOMS: atom_id res chain seq x y z
N MET A 1 10.22 3.05 31.02
CA MET A 1 9.17 4.08 30.88
C MET A 1 8.41 3.78 29.60
N ARG A 2 7.18 3.24 29.64
CA ARG A 2 6.39 3.06 28.41
C ARG A 2 5.95 4.45 27.99
N LEU A 3 6.60 5.04 26.99
CA LEU A 3 6.09 6.22 26.30
C LEU A 3 4.65 5.90 25.91
N GLY A 4 3.69 6.59 26.51
CA GLY A 4 2.29 6.38 26.21
C GLY A 4 2.07 6.63 24.73
N LEU A 5 1.30 5.75 24.06
CA LEU A 5 0.89 5.99 22.68
C LEU A 5 0.14 7.34 22.62
N GLN A 6 0.74 8.34 21.98
CA GLN A 6 0.18 9.69 21.83
C GLN A 6 -0.28 9.89 20.38
N PHE A 7 -1.44 10.49 20.22
CA PHE A 7 -1.93 10.92 18.91
C PHE A 7 -1.20 12.20 18.52
N VAL A 8 -0.69 12.25 17.29
CA VAL A 8 -0.07 13.45 16.73
C VAL A 8 -0.93 13.93 15.56
N PRO A 9 -1.57 15.11 15.65
CA PRO A 9 -2.38 15.65 14.58
C PRO A 9 -1.52 16.02 13.38
N GLU A 10 -2.14 16.09 12.20
CA GLU A 10 -1.43 16.28 10.93
C GLU A 10 -0.53 17.51 10.89
N ASN A 11 -1.02 18.65 11.41
CA ASN A 11 -0.29 19.93 11.45
C ASN A 11 0.96 19.92 12.35
N GLU A 12 1.11 18.93 13.23
CA GLU A 12 2.27 18.78 14.12
C GLU A 12 3.30 17.76 13.61
N ARG A 13 3.00 17.09 12.49
CA ARG A 13 3.90 16.09 11.89
C ARG A 13 4.98 16.80 11.08
N LYS A 14 6.23 16.65 11.50
CA LYS A 14 7.39 17.15 10.74
C LYS A 14 7.68 16.29 9.51
N ASN A 15 7.56 14.97 9.64
CA ASN A 15 7.76 13.99 8.57
C ASN A 15 6.56 13.05 8.49
N PHE A 16 6.04 12.78 7.30
CA PHE A 16 4.96 11.81 7.07
C PHE A 16 5.49 10.36 7.07
N THR A 17 6.11 9.94 8.18
CA THR A 17 6.57 8.57 8.37
C THR A 17 5.46 7.76 9.03
N ILE A 18 4.88 6.80 8.30
CA ILE A 18 3.88 5.86 8.82
C ILE A 18 4.61 4.58 9.25
N ASN A 19 4.89 4.43 10.55
CA ASN A 19 5.55 3.22 11.08
C ASN A 19 4.54 2.11 11.35
N ASN A 20 3.33 2.46 11.78
CA ASN A 20 2.26 1.50 12.04
C ASN A 20 0.85 2.14 11.93
N GLU A 21 -0.20 1.36 12.18
CA GLU A 21 -1.60 1.81 12.04
C GLU A 21 -2.00 2.92 13.00
N LEU A 22 -1.27 3.11 14.11
CA LEU A 22 -1.50 4.21 15.03
C LEU A 22 -0.90 5.53 14.53
N ASP A 23 -0.05 5.50 13.49
CA ASP A 23 0.50 6.72 12.89
C ASP A 23 -0.50 7.34 11.89
N THR A 24 -1.77 7.40 12.28
CA THR A 24 -2.88 7.96 11.50
C THR A 24 -3.14 9.42 11.85
N THR A 25 -3.54 10.22 10.87
CA THR A 25 -4.01 11.61 11.08
C THR A 25 -5.45 11.66 11.60
N ASP A 26 -6.17 10.53 11.59
CA ASP A 26 -7.53 10.41 12.08
C ASP A 26 -7.54 10.02 13.56
N LYS A 27 -7.92 10.98 14.42
CA LYS A 27 -8.04 10.76 15.87
C LYS A 27 -9.06 9.67 16.21
N THR A 28 -10.14 9.56 15.46
CA THR A 28 -11.18 8.55 15.70
C THR A 28 -10.64 7.14 15.44
N MET A 29 -9.86 6.98 14.37
CA MET A 29 -9.16 5.73 14.08
C MET A 29 -8.11 5.42 15.14
N PHE A 30 -7.32 6.41 15.56
CA PHE A 30 -6.34 6.25 16.64
C PHE A 30 -6.99 5.76 17.94
N ASP A 31 -8.04 6.44 18.40
CA ASP A 31 -8.76 6.11 19.63
C ASP A 31 -9.43 4.73 19.53
N ARG A 32 -9.92 4.35 18.34
CA ARG A 32 -10.48 3.02 18.10
C ARG A 32 -9.43 1.91 18.22
N LEU A 33 -8.19 2.15 17.79
CA LEU A 33 -7.12 1.15 17.74
C LEU A 33 -6.26 1.07 19.01
N LYS A 34 -6.07 2.20 19.69
CA LYS A 34 -5.15 2.32 20.83
C LYS A 34 -5.55 1.37 21.97
N GLY A 35 -4.56 0.60 22.45
CA GLY A 35 -4.72 -0.29 23.59
C GLY A 35 -5.53 -1.57 23.32
N LYS A 36 -5.92 -1.83 22.07
CA LYS A 36 -6.65 -3.04 21.68
C LYS A 36 -5.75 -4.04 20.95
N LEU A 37 -6.10 -5.32 21.01
CA LEU A 37 -5.56 -6.34 20.12
C LEU A 37 -6.10 -6.06 18.70
N ARG A 38 -5.20 -5.88 17.75
CA ARG A 38 -5.49 -5.47 16.38
C ARG A 38 -5.52 -6.69 15.48
N LEU A 39 -6.72 -7.08 15.06
CA LEU A 39 -6.91 -8.12 14.05
C LEU A 39 -6.77 -7.55 12.65
N GLU A 40 -6.08 -8.29 11.81
CA GLU A 40 -5.96 -8.05 10.39
C GLU A 40 -6.50 -9.27 9.65
N ILE A 41 -7.29 -9.02 8.60
CA ILE A 41 -7.73 -10.08 7.71
C ILE A 41 -7.12 -9.91 6.33
N SER A 42 -6.81 -11.04 5.70
CA SER A 42 -6.44 -11.10 4.29
C SER A 42 -7.45 -11.94 3.52
N LEU A 43 -7.92 -11.45 2.39
CA LEU A 43 -8.89 -12.13 1.52
C LEU A 43 -8.27 -12.38 0.15
N ASP A 44 -8.32 -13.63 -0.30
CA ASP A 44 -7.72 -14.03 -1.58
C ASP A 44 -8.62 -15.03 -2.35
N ASP A 45 -8.74 -14.81 -3.66
CA ASP A 45 -9.49 -15.67 -4.58
C ASP A 45 -8.50 -16.63 -5.28
N TYR A 46 -8.60 -17.93 -5.01
CA TYR A 46 -7.75 -18.95 -5.63
C TYR A 46 -8.56 -19.93 -6.49
N SER A 47 -7.89 -20.55 -7.45
CA SER A 47 -8.49 -21.53 -8.35
C SER A 47 -7.59 -22.75 -8.50
N PHE A 48 -8.13 -23.94 -8.24
CA PHE A 48 -7.39 -25.20 -8.33
C PHE A 48 -7.13 -25.67 -9.77
N MET A 49 -7.76 -25.05 -10.78
CA MET A 49 -7.57 -25.40 -12.20
C MET A 49 -7.35 -24.18 -13.10
N GLY A 50 -6.71 -23.13 -12.56
CA GLY A 50 -6.41 -21.90 -13.30
C GLY A 50 -7.67 -21.15 -13.76
N LYS A 51 -7.64 -20.54 -14.94
CA LYS A 51 -8.71 -19.61 -15.41
C LYS A 51 -10.10 -20.27 -15.58
N LYS A 52 -10.14 -21.59 -15.83
CA LYS A 52 -11.38 -22.36 -16.01
C LYS A 52 -11.83 -23.08 -14.74
N GLY A 53 -10.99 -23.07 -13.71
CA GLY A 53 -11.28 -23.73 -12.45
C GLY A 53 -12.31 -22.99 -11.61
N GLN A 54 -12.91 -23.75 -10.71
CA GLN A 54 -13.77 -23.19 -9.68
C GLN A 54 -12.97 -22.27 -8.77
N LYS A 55 -13.49 -21.05 -8.58
CA LYS A 55 -12.88 -20.08 -7.67
C LYS A 55 -13.36 -20.33 -6.24
N PHE A 56 -12.44 -20.15 -5.32
CA PHE A 56 -12.68 -20.18 -3.88
C PHE A 56 -12.12 -18.90 -3.28
N LEU A 57 -12.84 -18.37 -2.30
CA LEU A 57 -12.38 -17.27 -1.48
C LEU A 57 -11.87 -17.84 -0.17
N ALA A 58 -10.61 -17.56 0.15
CA ALA A 58 -10.02 -17.81 1.46
C ALA A 58 -9.93 -16.50 2.24
N GLY A 59 -10.19 -16.59 3.54
CA GLY A 59 -9.91 -15.54 4.51
C GLY A 59 -8.93 -16.01 5.56
N TYR A 60 -7.87 -15.25 5.73
CA TYR A 60 -6.80 -15.47 6.71
C TYR A 60 -6.85 -14.40 7.79
N LEU A 61 -6.48 -14.76 9.01
CA LEU A 61 -6.50 -13.86 10.16
C LEU A 61 -5.12 -13.79 10.81
N SER A 62 -4.71 -12.58 11.17
CA SER A 62 -3.46 -12.31 11.90
C SER A 62 -3.68 -11.21 12.93
N CYS A 63 -2.71 -11.04 13.84
CA CYS A 63 -2.71 -9.96 14.82
C CYS A 63 -1.51 -9.03 14.56
N SER A 64 -1.74 -7.79 14.15
CA SER A 64 -0.66 -6.91 13.68
C SER A 64 0.21 -6.35 14.81
N ASN A 65 -0.30 -6.34 16.05
CA ASN A 65 0.39 -5.75 17.20
C ASN A 65 0.87 -6.76 18.25
N LEU A 66 1.01 -8.03 17.86
CA LEU A 66 1.80 -8.98 18.62
C LEU A 66 3.30 -8.73 18.39
N PRO A 67 4.17 -9.05 19.37
CA PRO A 67 5.62 -9.08 19.17
C PRO A 67 5.97 -9.96 17.97
N LEU A 68 7.00 -9.59 17.20
CA LEU A 68 7.35 -10.26 15.95
C LEU A 68 7.49 -11.79 16.09
N LYS A 69 8.08 -12.25 17.20
CA LYS A 69 8.24 -13.67 17.53
C LYS A 69 6.93 -14.44 17.77
N GLU A 70 5.88 -13.74 18.17
CA GLU A 70 4.54 -14.30 18.46
C GLU A 70 3.58 -14.09 17.28
N ARG A 71 4.01 -13.42 16.20
CA ARG A 71 3.19 -13.28 14.99
C ARG A 71 3.16 -14.59 14.22
N VAL A 72 2.09 -14.75 13.44
CA VAL A 72 1.88 -15.89 12.54
C VAL A 72 3.13 -16.17 11.70
N GLN A 73 3.65 -17.39 11.83
CA GLN A 73 4.71 -17.93 10.99
C GLN A 73 4.14 -18.59 9.74
N ARG A 74 4.99 -18.88 8.74
CA ARG A 74 4.55 -19.43 7.44
C ARG A 74 3.81 -20.77 7.55
N ASP A 75 4.09 -21.54 8.60
CA ASP A 75 3.47 -22.84 8.91
C ASP A 75 2.23 -22.72 9.82
N GLN A 76 1.87 -21.50 10.27
CA GLN A 76 0.80 -21.25 11.23
C GLN A 76 -0.30 -20.34 10.65
N ILE A 77 -0.81 -20.69 9.47
CA ILE A 77 -1.82 -19.89 8.78
C ILE A 77 -3.20 -20.11 9.42
N ASN A 78 -3.73 -19.08 10.08
CA ASN A 78 -5.08 -19.11 10.66
C ASN A 78 -6.12 -18.77 9.59
N VAL A 79 -6.85 -19.78 9.10
CA VAL A 79 -7.96 -19.61 8.15
C VAL A 79 -9.27 -19.45 8.92
N PHE A 80 -10.02 -18.39 8.64
CA PHE A 80 -11.35 -18.17 9.22
C PHE A 80 -12.48 -18.34 8.20
N LEU A 81 -12.15 -18.33 6.91
CA LEU A 81 -13.12 -18.43 5.83
C LEU A 81 -12.55 -19.28 4.70
N LEU A 82 -13.36 -20.25 4.25
CA LEU A 82 -13.11 -20.98 3.02
C LEU A 82 -14.44 -21.22 2.32
N VAL A 83 -14.69 -20.51 1.23
CA VAL A 83 -15.99 -20.59 0.55
C VAL A 83 -15.83 -20.70 -0.95
N LYS A 84 -16.62 -21.59 -1.53
CA LYS A 84 -16.74 -21.71 -2.98
C LYS A 84 -17.47 -20.49 -3.55
N ARG A 85 -16.83 -19.79 -4.48
CA ARG A 85 -17.44 -18.64 -5.15
C ARG A 85 -18.51 -19.13 -6.13
N PRO A 86 -19.65 -18.42 -6.21
CA PRO A 86 -20.70 -18.79 -7.16
C PRO A 86 -20.18 -18.66 -8.59
N ILE A 87 -20.54 -19.62 -9.45
CA ILE A 87 -20.13 -19.63 -10.87
C ILE A 87 -20.75 -18.42 -11.58
N THR A 88 -22.04 -18.20 -11.35
CA THR A 88 -22.75 -17.01 -11.82
C THR A 88 -22.44 -15.85 -10.89
N ARG A 89 -22.14 -14.68 -11.46
CA ARG A 89 -21.89 -13.47 -10.67
C ARG A 89 -23.17 -13.07 -9.93
N ILE A 90 -23.16 -13.24 -8.62
CA ILE A 90 -24.23 -12.78 -7.73
C ILE A 90 -23.87 -11.37 -7.28
N LYS A 91 -24.82 -10.43 -7.42
CA LYS A 91 -24.66 -9.09 -6.85
C LYS A 91 -24.55 -9.23 -5.33
N ASP A 92 -23.63 -8.50 -4.71
CA ASP A 92 -23.45 -8.48 -3.26
C ASP A 92 -22.92 -9.78 -2.63
N SER A 93 -22.30 -10.65 -3.44
CA SER A 93 -21.85 -11.96 -2.98
C SER A 93 -20.87 -11.89 -1.80
N MET A 94 -19.93 -10.94 -1.82
CA MET A 94 -18.95 -10.75 -0.76
C MET A 94 -19.61 -10.35 0.57
N ASN A 95 -20.61 -9.47 0.53
CA ASN A 95 -21.34 -9.06 1.74
C ASN A 95 -22.12 -10.23 2.33
N MET A 96 -22.75 -11.07 1.49
CA MET A 96 -23.42 -12.28 1.97
C MET A 96 -22.44 -13.24 2.66
N ILE A 97 -21.27 -13.44 2.05
CA ILE A 97 -20.21 -14.32 2.56
C ILE A 97 -19.64 -13.81 3.88
N LEU A 98 -19.32 -12.52 3.98
CA LEU A 98 -18.65 -11.92 5.14
C LEU A 98 -19.61 -11.52 6.26
N LYS A 99 -20.92 -11.54 6.03
CA LYS A 99 -21.92 -11.14 7.03
C LYS A 99 -21.78 -11.85 8.38
N PRO A 100 -21.53 -13.18 8.46
CA PRO A 100 -21.28 -13.85 9.74
C PRO A 100 -20.05 -13.28 10.45
N PHE A 101 -18.92 -13.18 9.74
CA PHE A 101 -17.68 -12.63 10.27
C PHE A 101 -17.84 -11.19 10.78
N VAL A 102 -18.51 -10.32 10.03
CA VAL A 102 -18.75 -8.92 10.44
C VAL A 102 -19.55 -8.86 11.75
N ARG A 103 -20.56 -9.72 11.91
CA ARG A 103 -21.36 -9.78 13.15
C ARG A 103 -20.52 -10.20 14.35
N GLU A 104 -19.70 -11.23 14.19
CA GLU A 104 -18.79 -11.69 15.25
C GLU A 104 -17.77 -10.62 15.61
N MET A 105 -17.17 -9.95 14.62
CA MET A 105 -16.22 -8.86 14.85
C MET A 105 -16.86 -7.67 15.56
N GLN A 106 -18.09 -7.30 15.21
CA GLN A 106 -18.84 -6.26 15.92
C GLN A 106 -19.10 -6.64 17.38
N GLN A 107 -19.38 -7.91 17.65
CA GLN A 107 -19.55 -8.40 19.01
C GLN A 107 -18.23 -8.39 19.77
N LEU A 108 -17.14 -8.87 19.17
CA LEU A 108 -15.80 -8.84 19.77
C LEU A 108 -15.33 -7.42 20.06
N GLU A 109 -15.61 -6.47 19.17
CA GLU A 109 -15.24 -5.06 19.36
C GLU A 109 -16.03 -4.38 20.49
N LYS A 110 -17.29 -4.78 20.72
CA LYS A 110 -18.11 -4.27 21.83
C LYS A 110 -17.79 -4.94 23.15
N SER A 111 -17.68 -6.27 23.14
CA SER A 111 -17.65 -7.08 24.36
C SER A 111 -16.24 -7.47 24.79
N GLY A 112 -15.25 -7.42 23.90
CA GLY A 112 -13.91 -7.95 24.11
C GLY A 112 -13.90 -9.48 24.22
N MET A 113 -12.76 -10.04 24.59
CA MET A 113 -12.56 -11.46 24.86
C MET A 113 -12.02 -11.63 26.29
N LYS A 114 -12.57 -12.59 27.04
CA LYS A 114 -12.04 -12.97 28.35
C LYS A 114 -11.04 -14.10 28.17
N ILE A 115 -9.83 -13.93 28.67
CA ILE A 115 -8.75 -14.92 28.64
C ILE A 115 -8.42 -15.25 30.08
N THR A 116 -8.50 -16.53 30.44
CA THR A 116 -8.04 -17.02 31.73
C THR A 116 -6.55 -17.34 31.64
N LYS A 117 -5.74 -16.73 32.48
CA LYS A 117 -4.31 -17.01 32.61
C LYS A 117 -4.09 -18.33 33.37
N ASP A 118 -2.85 -18.82 33.35
CA ASP A 118 -2.45 -20.05 34.04
C ASP A 118 -2.64 -19.99 35.56
N ASP A 119 -2.59 -18.79 36.14
CA ASP A 119 -2.85 -18.52 37.57
C ASP A 119 -4.35 -18.38 37.92
N GLY A 120 -5.24 -18.55 36.93
CA GLY A 120 -6.69 -18.39 37.07
C GLY A 120 -7.19 -16.95 36.96
N GLU A 121 -6.31 -15.95 36.81
CA GLU A 121 -6.72 -14.56 36.61
C GLU A 121 -7.44 -14.39 35.26
N ILE A 122 -8.60 -13.74 35.26
CA ILE A 122 -9.35 -13.45 34.04
C ILE A 122 -8.99 -12.04 33.55
N VAL A 123 -8.32 -11.98 32.39
CA VAL A 123 -8.04 -10.73 31.70
C VAL A 123 -9.02 -10.50 30.56
N LYS A 124 -9.58 -9.30 30.52
CA LYS A 124 -10.41 -8.84 29.40
C LYS A 124 -9.54 -8.15 28.36
N VAL A 125 -9.43 -8.75 27.18
CA VAL A 125 -8.73 -8.17 26.02
C VAL A 125 -9.76 -7.50 25.11
N GLN A 126 -9.56 -6.21 24.84
CA GLN A 126 -10.33 -5.50 23.83
C GLN A 126 -9.77 -5.81 22.46
N ILE A 127 -10.64 -6.10 21.49
CA ILE A 127 -10.26 -6.52 20.13
C ILE A 127 -10.86 -5.54 19.14
N THR A 128 -10.15 -5.27 18.03
CA THR A 128 -10.67 -4.46 16.93
C THR A 128 -10.11 -4.95 15.61
N LEU A 129 -10.86 -4.72 14.52
CA LEU A 129 -10.36 -4.95 13.15
C LEU A 129 -9.57 -3.72 12.72
N SER A 130 -8.25 -3.85 12.56
CA SER A 130 -7.39 -2.76 12.12
C SER A 130 -7.27 -2.65 10.60
N LYS A 131 -7.23 -3.78 9.90
CA LYS A 131 -6.90 -3.84 8.48
C LYS A 131 -7.65 -4.93 7.74
N ILE A 132 -7.93 -4.65 6.48
CA ILE A 132 -8.44 -5.61 5.50
C ILE A 132 -7.47 -5.57 4.31
N ILE A 133 -6.82 -6.69 4.04
CA ILE A 133 -5.87 -6.86 2.95
C ILE A 133 -6.55 -7.69 1.87
N CYS A 134 -6.63 -7.16 0.66
CA CYS A 134 -7.15 -7.88 -0.49
C CYS A 134 -6.47 -7.35 -1.75
N ASP A 135 -6.60 -8.06 -2.86
CA ASP A 135 -6.27 -7.52 -4.16
C ASP A 135 -7.21 -6.35 -4.55
N ASN A 136 -6.88 -5.65 -5.63
CA ASN A 136 -7.66 -4.49 -6.07
C ASN A 136 -9.12 -4.80 -6.41
N LEU A 137 -9.42 -6.00 -6.91
CA LEU A 137 -10.77 -6.37 -7.34
C LEU A 137 -11.63 -6.71 -6.12
N ALA A 138 -11.11 -7.49 -5.18
CA ALA A 138 -11.77 -7.83 -3.93
C ALA A 138 -12.02 -6.58 -3.08
N GLN A 139 -11.05 -5.66 -2.99
CA GLN A 139 -11.27 -4.36 -2.31
C GLN A 139 -12.45 -3.59 -2.92
N ASN A 140 -12.54 -3.53 -4.24
CA ASN A 140 -13.67 -2.88 -4.90
C ASN A 140 -14.99 -3.61 -4.58
N GLU A 141 -15.02 -4.94 -4.60
CA GLU A 141 -16.23 -5.70 -4.27
C GLU A 141 -16.70 -5.44 -2.84
N ILE A 142 -15.78 -5.44 -1.86
CA ILE A 142 -16.07 -5.19 -0.44
C ILE A 142 -16.62 -3.78 -0.23
N LEU A 143 -16.07 -2.78 -0.93
CA LEU A 143 -16.53 -1.40 -0.84
C LEU A 143 -17.79 -1.12 -1.68
N GLY A 144 -18.34 -2.13 -2.36
CA GLY A 144 -19.52 -1.98 -3.21
C GLY A 144 -19.24 -1.29 -4.56
N PHE A 145 -17.98 -1.15 -4.94
CA PHE A 145 -17.56 -0.58 -6.22
C PHE A 145 -17.55 -1.61 -7.35
N SER A 146 -17.50 -1.11 -8.59
CA SER A 146 -17.34 -1.95 -9.77
C SER A 146 -15.97 -2.63 -9.79
N MET A 147 -15.95 -3.94 -9.94
CA MET A 147 -14.74 -4.76 -10.16
C MET A 147 -14.21 -4.64 -11.60
N ALA A 148 -14.08 -3.42 -12.13
CA ALA A 148 -13.56 -3.16 -13.46
C ALA A 148 -12.61 -1.97 -13.46
N PHE A 149 -11.46 -2.12 -14.11
CA PHE A 149 -10.48 -1.04 -14.31
C PHE A 149 -10.85 -0.12 -15.50
N ALA A 150 -12.15 0.16 -15.68
CA ALA A 150 -12.66 0.95 -16.80
C ALA A 150 -12.68 2.45 -16.48
N LYS A 151 -13.08 3.29 -17.45
CA LYS A 151 -13.22 4.75 -17.26
C LYS A 151 -14.18 5.13 -16.12
N SER A 152 -15.11 4.24 -15.78
CA SER A 152 -16.04 4.39 -14.65
C SER A 152 -15.49 3.93 -13.30
N SER A 153 -14.19 3.58 -13.20
CA SER A 153 -13.57 3.23 -11.92
C SER A 153 -13.50 4.44 -10.99
N PHE A 154 -13.70 4.22 -9.70
CA PHE A 154 -13.59 5.25 -8.66
C PHE A 154 -12.25 5.12 -7.91
N CYS A 155 -11.67 6.25 -7.51
CA CYS A 155 -10.63 6.26 -6.50
C CYS A 155 -11.25 5.89 -5.15
N ARG A 156 -10.64 4.95 -4.39
CA ARG A 156 -11.18 4.49 -3.11
C ARG A 156 -11.03 5.50 -1.98
N GLU A 157 -10.09 6.44 -2.12
CA GLU A 157 -9.79 7.45 -1.11
C GLU A 157 -10.67 8.68 -1.28
N CYS A 158 -10.69 9.27 -2.48
CA CYS A 158 -11.43 10.51 -2.75
C CYS A 158 -12.79 10.31 -3.43
N LEU A 159 -13.16 9.07 -3.78
CA LEU A 159 -14.40 8.73 -4.50
C LEU A 159 -14.57 9.42 -5.87
N ALA A 160 -13.54 10.10 -6.37
CA ALA A 160 -13.55 10.70 -7.69
C ALA A 160 -13.52 9.61 -8.77
N LYS A 161 -14.28 9.82 -9.84
CA LYS A 161 -14.24 8.95 -11.01
C LYS A 161 -12.96 9.18 -11.79
N ARG A 162 -12.43 8.11 -12.41
CA ARG A 162 -11.27 8.17 -13.29
C ARG A 162 -11.45 9.14 -14.46
N GLU A 163 -12.66 9.30 -14.98
CA GLU A 163 -12.96 10.27 -16.04
C GLU A 163 -12.77 11.73 -15.61
N ASN A 164 -12.95 12.04 -14.33
CA ASN A 164 -12.73 13.37 -13.76
C ASN A 164 -11.25 13.66 -13.49
N HIS A 165 -10.41 12.63 -13.53
CA HIS A 165 -8.96 12.78 -13.62
C HIS A 165 -8.58 12.95 -15.08
N SER A 166 -9.03 14.05 -15.70
CA SER A 166 -8.69 14.41 -17.07
C SER A 166 -7.18 14.61 -17.16
N THR A 167 -6.50 13.70 -17.87
CA THR A 167 -5.10 13.85 -18.36
C THR A 167 -3.99 14.16 -17.35
N SER A 168 -4.25 14.21 -16.04
CA SER A 168 -3.20 14.34 -15.05
C SER A 168 -2.56 12.98 -14.80
N GLN A 169 -1.28 12.88 -15.16
CA GLN A 169 -0.39 11.84 -14.63
C GLN A 169 -0.63 11.74 -13.12
N GLY A 170 -0.87 10.53 -12.61
CA GLY A 170 -1.15 10.33 -11.18
C GLY A 170 -0.02 10.90 -10.31
N PRO A 171 -0.30 11.24 -9.03
CA PRO A 171 0.68 11.86 -8.14
C PRO A 171 2.02 11.10 -8.08
N ILE A 172 1.99 9.77 -8.15
CA ILE A 172 3.20 8.92 -8.26
C ILE A 172 4.02 9.25 -9.51
N VAL A 173 3.37 9.37 -10.67
CA VAL A 173 4.05 9.68 -11.94
C VAL A 173 4.58 11.12 -11.94
N LYS A 174 3.87 12.07 -11.30
CA LYS A 174 4.35 13.45 -11.13
C LYS A 174 5.57 13.53 -10.20
N ILE A 175 5.50 12.93 -9.01
CA ILE A 175 6.61 12.88 -8.03
C ILE A 175 7.83 12.20 -8.65
N MET A 176 7.63 11.12 -9.40
CA MET A 176 8.73 10.41 -10.04
C MET A 176 9.29 11.13 -11.28
N ASN A 177 8.47 11.90 -12.02
CA ASN A 177 8.99 12.80 -13.06
C ASN A 177 9.80 13.96 -12.45
N LEU A 178 9.37 14.49 -11.30
CA LEU A 178 10.15 15.47 -10.53
C LEU A 178 11.45 14.86 -10.02
N PHE A 179 11.45 13.59 -9.58
CA PHE A 179 12.68 12.87 -9.24
C PHE A 179 13.61 12.72 -10.45
N LEU A 180 13.10 12.34 -11.62
CA LEU A 180 13.89 12.22 -12.84
C LEU A 180 14.50 13.57 -13.26
N LEU A 181 13.73 14.65 -13.16
CA LEU A 181 14.21 16.02 -13.39
C LEU A 181 15.24 16.45 -12.35
N SER A 182 15.03 16.08 -11.08
CA SER A 182 15.99 16.31 -9.99
C SER A 182 17.27 15.52 -10.21
N LEU A 183 17.21 14.27 -10.64
CA LEU A 183 18.37 13.43 -10.96
C LEU A 183 19.18 13.97 -12.16
N ILE A 184 18.48 14.57 -13.13
CA ILE A 184 19.10 15.26 -14.28
C ILE A 184 19.77 16.57 -13.83
N LYS A 185 19.13 17.35 -12.95
CA LYS A 185 19.71 18.59 -12.37
C LYS A 185 20.86 18.28 -11.40
N SER A 186 20.74 17.23 -10.62
CA SER A 186 21.70 16.82 -9.58
C SER A 186 22.94 16.13 -10.14
N LYS A 187 23.03 15.94 -11.46
CA LYS A 187 24.31 15.70 -12.15
C LYS A 187 25.39 16.69 -11.74
N GLU A 188 25.01 17.93 -11.42
CA GLU A 188 25.93 18.99 -10.97
C GLU A 188 26.26 18.90 -9.47
N ASN A 189 25.40 18.28 -8.64
CA ASN A 189 25.55 18.24 -7.17
C ASN A 189 26.00 16.88 -6.60
N LEU A 190 25.76 15.76 -7.31
CA LEU A 190 26.00 14.40 -6.81
C LEU A 190 27.32 13.78 -7.30
N ASN A 191 28.11 14.49 -8.12
CA ASN A 191 29.38 14.00 -8.70
C ASN A 191 29.30 12.62 -9.38
N LEU A 192 28.12 12.20 -9.82
CA LEU A 192 27.95 10.94 -10.54
C LEU A 192 28.41 11.09 -11.98
N SER A 193 29.44 10.34 -12.35
CA SER A 193 29.87 10.27 -13.74
C SER A 193 28.75 9.66 -14.61
N THR A 194 28.60 10.15 -15.83
CA THR A 194 27.67 9.57 -16.83
C THR A 194 27.94 8.08 -17.06
N LYS A 195 29.20 7.65 -16.94
CA LYS A 195 29.60 6.25 -17.03
C LYS A 195 29.04 5.42 -15.86
N THR A 196 29.05 5.96 -14.64
CA THR A 196 28.49 5.30 -13.44
C THR A 196 26.99 5.10 -13.58
N ILE A 197 26.26 6.13 -14.01
CA ILE A 197 24.81 6.07 -14.21
C ILE A 197 24.44 5.04 -15.28
N ALA A 198 25.12 5.07 -16.44
CA ALA A 198 24.89 4.12 -17.52
C ALA A 198 25.22 2.67 -17.10
N LEU A 199 26.29 2.47 -16.31
CA LEU A 199 26.69 1.16 -15.82
C LEU A 199 25.68 0.60 -14.81
N ARG A 200 25.19 1.43 -13.86
CA ARG A 200 24.14 1.03 -12.91
C ARG A 200 22.85 0.63 -13.64
N LEU A 201 22.37 1.46 -14.57
CA LEU A 201 21.19 1.15 -15.37
C LEU A 201 21.34 -0.11 -16.24
N GLY A 202 22.51 -0.29 -16.87
CA GLY A 202 22.80 -1.45 -17.72
C GLY A 202 23.03 -2.74 -16.94
N SER A 203 23.40 -2.65 -15.66
CA SER A 203 23.60 -3.80 -14.77
C SER A 203 22.29 -4.37 -14.20
N PHE A 204 21.20 -3.61 -14.29
CA PHE A 204 19.94 -3.98 -13.66
C PHE A 204 19.08 -4.85 -14.60
N PRO A 205 18.71 -6.08 -14.20
CA PRO A 205 17.86 -6.94 -15.03
C PRO A 205 16.41 -6.43 -15.02
N LEU A 206 15.81 -6.30 -16.20
CA LEU A 206 14.39 -6.03 -16.36
C LEU A 206 13.65 -7.24 -16.94
N TYR A 207 12.33 -7.24 -16.77
CA TYR A 207 11.43 -8.14 -17.47
C TYR A 207 11.64 -8.02 -18.98
N ASN A 208 11.99 -9.14 -19.63
CA ASN A 208 12.22 -9.27 -21.06
C ASN A 208 13.36 -8.43 -21.67
N GLY A 209 14.46 -8.20 -20.94
CA GLY A 209 15.72 -7.79 -21.59
C GLY A 209 16.56 -6.79 -20.80
N LYS A 210 17.58 -6.25 -21.47
CA LYS A 210 18.48 -5.23 -20.92
C LYS A 210 18.02 -3.84 -21.35
N ILE A 211 18.16 -2.87 -20.45
CA ILE A 211 18.05 -1.45 -20.76
C ILE A 211 19.31 -1.02 -21.50
N SER A 212 19.17 -0.14 -22.50
CA SER A 212 20.29 0.71 -22.90
C SER A 212 20.01 2.14 -22.46
N ALA A 213 20.99 2.76 -21.82
CA ALA A 213 20.91 4.12 -21.35
C ALA A 213 22.10 4.89 -21.92
N GLU A 214 21.84 6.02 -22.55
CA GLU A 214 22.86 6.89 -23.12
C GLU A 214 22.61 8.34 -22.71
N PHE A 215 23.68 9.10 -22.51
CA PHE A 215 23.57 10.54 -22.33
C PHE A 215 23.73 11.25 -23.67
N LYS A 216 22.72 12.02 -24.09
CA LYS A 216 22.81 12.93 -25.24
C LYS A 216 22.43 14.34 -24.81
N ASN A 217 23.30 15.32 -25.09
CA ASN A 217 23.04 16.74 -24.81
C ASN A 217 22.57 17.04 -23.38
N LYS A 218 23.22 16.41 -22.38
CA LYS A 218 22.88 16.45 -20.94
C LYS A 218 21.61 15.68 -20.52
N PHE A 219 20.85 15.12 -21.45
CA PHE A 219 19.69 14.28 -21.14
C PHE A 219 20.09 12.80 -21.07
N LEU A 220 19.56 12.10 -20.07
CA LEU A 220 19.63 10.64 -19.99
C LEU A 220 18.49 10.04 -20.83
N ASN A 221 18.84 9.43 -21.95
CA ASN A 221 17.90 8.68 -22.77
C ASN A 221 17.93 7.22 -22.35
N ILE A 222 16.80 6.73 -21.85
CA ILE A 222 16.60 5.33 -21.49
C ILE A 222 15.77 4.68 -22.60
N ASN A 223 16.39 3.81 -23.39
CA ASN A 223 15.74 3.14 -24.51
C ASN A 223 15.10 1.84 -24.02
N VAL A 224 13.79 1.88 -23.77
CA VAL A 224 13.01 0.76 -23.22
C VAL A 224 11.65 0.65 -23.91
N ASN A 225 11.16 -0.58 -24.08
CA ASN A 225 9.96 -0.87 -24.88
C ASN A 225 8.75 -1.23 -24.02
N GLY A 226 7.58 -0.67 -24.37
CA GLY A 226 6.29 -1.05 -23.78
C GLY A 226 6.28 -1.05 -22.25
N VAL A 227 6.06 -2.22 -21.65
CA VAL A 227 5.97 -2.44 -20.19
C VAL A 227 7.29 -2.13 -19.47
N GLN A 228 8.43 -2.26 -20.16
CA GLN A 228 9.75 -1.94 -19.60
C GLN A 228 9.88 -0.45 -19.25
N LYS A 229 9.11 0.45 -19.88
CA LYS A 229 9.07 1.86 -19.48
C LYS A 229 8.62 2.02 -18.04
N PHE A 230 7.56 1.32 -17.67
CA PHE A 230 7.02 1.37 -16.32
C PHE A 230 7.94 0.69 -15.31
N GLU A 231 8.48 -0.48 -15.66
CA GLU A 231 9.41 -1.20 -14.79
C GLU A 231 10.72 -0.41 -14.56
N SER A 232 11.34 0.10 -15.64
CA SER A 232 12.53 0.96 -15.53
C SER A 232 12.26 2.14 -14.61
N PHE A 233 11.10 2.78 -14.80
CA PHE A 233 10.67 3.94 -14.04
C PHE A 233 10.48 3.63 -12.55
N MET A 234 9.85 2.50 -12.21
CA MET A 234 9.64 2.07 -10.83
C MET A 234 10.93 1.67 -10.11
N ARG A 235 11.96 1.24 -10.85
CA ARG A 235 13.22 0.76 -10.25
C ARG A 235 14.33 1.81 -10.18
N LEU A 236 14.11 3.00 -10.74
CA LEU A 236 15.06 4.12 -10.60
C LEU A 236 15.40 4.45 -9.13
N PRO A 237 14.44 4.49 -8.18
CA PRO A 237 14.76 4.70 -6.77
C PRO A 237 15.61 3.57 -6.17
N GLU A 238 15.54 2.34 -6.70
CA GLU A 238 16.37 1.23 -6.23
C GLU A 238 17.79 1.32 -6.78
N ILE A 239 17.93 1.79 -8.02
CA ILE A 239 19.22 1.92 -8.72
C ILE A 239 20.02 3.13 -8.18
N PHE A 240 19.31 4.15 -7.72
CA PHE A 240 19.87 5.40 -7.21
C PHE A 240 19.41 5.69 -5.78
N PHE A 241 19.35 4.66 -4.93
CA PHE A 241 18.76 4.76 -3.59
C PHE A 241 19.46 5.81 -2.72
N ASP A 242 20.79 5.77 -2.64
CA ASP A 242 21.58 6.71 -1.85
C ASP A 242 21.41 8.17 -2.34
N GLU A 243 21.19 8.34 -3.64
CA GLU A 243 20.93 9.64 -4.25
C GLU A 243 19.47 10.09 -4.07
N PHE A 244 18.53 9.15 -4.07
CA PHE A 244 17.12 9.37 -3.76
C PHE A 244 16.95 9.85 -2.32
N GLU A 245 17.64 9.22 -1.37
CA GLU A 245 17.64 9.60 0.05
C GLU A 245 18.15 11.04 0.25
N LYS A 246 19.28 11.40 -0.38
CA LYS A 246 19.85 12.76 -0.34
C LYS A 246 18.94 13.83 -0.96
N ILE A 247 18.21 13.49 -2.02
CA ILE A 247 17.25 14.40 -2.66
C ILE A 247 16.02 14.60 -1.77
N CYS A 248 15.58 13.55 -1.07
CA CYS A 248 14.49 13.63 -0.11
C CYS A 248 14.86 14.47 1.13
N ASP A 249 16.12 14.42 1.57
CA ASP A 249 16.62 15.21 2.71
C ASP A 249 16.80 16.70 2.38
N SER A 250 16.93 17.07 1.10
CA SER A 250 16.93 18.47 0.64
C SER A 250 15.51 19.03 0.52
N GLU A 251 14.85 19.25 1.66
CA GLU A 251 13.40 19.54 1.83
C GLU A 251 12.81 20.77 1.11
N ILE A 252 13.55 21.56 0.32
CA ILE A 252 13.08 22.89 -0.10
C ILE A 252 12.50 22.92 -1.52
N ASP A 253 12.97 22.09 -2.45
CA ASP A 253 12.59 22.23 -3.87
C ASP A 253 11.33 21.44 -4.28
N ILE A 254 10.99 20.36 -3.58
CA ILE A 254 9.85 19.50 -3.97
C ILE A 254 8.52 20.12 -3.51
N ILE A 255 8.49 20.74 -2.33
CA ILE A 255 7.26 21.34 -1.74
C ILE A 255 6.91 22.67 -2.43
N GLN A 256 7.88 23.58 -2.64
CA GLN A 256 7.62 24.86 -3.34
C GLN A 256 7.15 24.67 -4.78
N PHE A 257 7.61 23.62 -5.47
CA PHE A 257 7.15 23.32 -6.83
C PHE A 257 5.71 22.78 -6.86
N TYR A 258 5.30 22.05 -5.82
CA TYR A 258 3.93 21.53 -5.67
C TYR A 258 2.91 22.66 -5.47
N GLU A 259 3.25 23.69 -4.68
CA GLU A 259 2.41 24.86 -4.46
C GLU A 259 2.29 25.74 -5.71
N SER A 260 3.38 25.93 -6.46
CA SER A 260 3.38 26.73 -7.70
C SER A 260 2.53 26.13 -8.83
N THR A 261 2.32 24.81 -8.83
CA THR A 261 1.54 24.10 -9.86
C THR A 261 0.10 23.81 -9.44
N ALA A 262 -0.23 23.93 -8.14
CA ALA A 262 -1.60 23.86 -7.63
C ALA A 262 -2.37 25.20 -7.76
N GLY A 263 -1.67 26.32 -7.98
CA GLY A 263 -2.24 27.67 -8.08
C GLY A 263 -2.74 28.11 -9.46
N THR A 264 -2.87 27.22 -10.44
CA THR A 264 -3.47 27.54 -11.75
C THR A 264 -4.63 26.58 -12.05
N VAL A 265 -5.79 26.94 -11.51
CA VAL A 265 -7.12 26.50 -11.99
C VAL A 265 -7.92 27.74 -12.33
#